data_AF-A0A9D5WM06-F1
#
_entry.id   AF-A0A9D5WM06-F1
#
_cell.length_a   1.000
_cell.length_b   1.000
_cell.length_c   1.000
_cell.angle_alpha   90.00
_cell.angle_beta   90.00
_cell.angle_gamma   90.00
#
_symmetry.space_group_name_H-M   'P 1'
#
loop_
_entity.id
_entity.type
_entity.pdbx_description
1 polymer ?
#
loop_
_entity_poly.entity_id
_entity_poly.type
_entity_poly.pdbx_seq_one_letter_code
_entity_poly.pdbx_strand_id
1 'polypeptide(L)'
;MSIDTKNVAIFAGSASLDLAAKIAEGLGINLGDMQVEHFADGEFSVYYKDSIRGKDVFLVQSTYPSSDNLMELLLMIDAAKRASAHYIAAVIPYFGWARQDRKDKPRVSIGAKLIADMLSVAGVTRLITMDLHADQIQGFFNVPVDHLYA
;
A
#
# COMPACT_ATOMS: atom_id res chain seq x y z
N MET A 1 -7.52 -24.25 -8.68
CA MET A 1 -8.51 -23.16 -8.47
C MET A 1 -8.12 -22.06 -9.43
N SER A 2 -8.89 -21.82 -10.50
CA SER A 2 -8.61 -20.71 -11.42
C SER A 2 -9.03 -19.42 -10.72
N ILE A 3 -8.06 -18.57 -10.38
CA ILE A 3 -8.36 -17.22 -9.88
C ILE A 3 -9.02 -16.46 -11.03
N ASP A 4 -10.21 -15.90 -10.82
CA ASP A 4 -10.83 -15.00 -11.80
C ASP A 4 -10.10 -13.66 -11.75
N THR A 5 -9.08 -13.53 -12.60
CA THR A 5 -8.21 -12.36 -12.63
C THR A 5 -8.78 -11.19 -13.43
N LYS A 6 -9.95 -11.34 -14.08
CA LYS A 6 -10.51 -10.27 -14.92
C LYS A 6 -10.85 -9.00 -14.15
N ASN A 7 -11.17 -9.13 -12.86
CA ASN A 7 -11.51 -8.02 -11.98
C ASN A 7 -10.34 -7.57 -11.09
N VAL A 8 -9.17 -8.21 -11.19
CA VAL A 8 -8.00 -7.89 -10.38
C VAL A 8 -7.08 -6.95 -11.15
N ALA A 9 -6.55 -5.93 -10.47
CA ALA A 9 -5.50 -5.07 -11.01
C ALA A 9 -4.40 -4.87 -9.98
N ILE A 10 -3.15 -5.08 -10.41
CA ILE A 10 -1.96 -4.87 -9.57
C ILE A 10 -1.24 -3.64 -10.09
N PHE A 11 -0.90 -2.73 -9.18
CA PHE A 11 -0.09 -1.56 -9.46
C PHE A 11 1.08 -1.51 -8.51
N ALA A 12 2.16 -0.88 -8.96
CA ALA A 12 3.39 -0.74 -8.20
C ALA A 12 3.64 0.72 -7.88
N GLY A 13 4.07 1.01 -6.66
CA GLY A 13 4.75 2.26 -6.39
C GLY A 13 6.22 2.20 -6.84
N SER A 14 6.85 3.37 -6.90
CA SER A 14 8.21 3.59 -7.40
C SER A 14 9.25 2.70 -6.71
N ALA A 15 9.06 2.45 -5.41
CA ALA A 15 9.98 1.67 -4.58
C ALA A 15 9.75 0.15 -4.66
N SER A 16 8.78 -0.34 -5.45
CA SER A 16 8.43 -1.76 -5.46
C SER A 16 8.09 -2.32 -6.85
N LEU A 17 8.51 -1.64 -7.92
CA LEU A 17 8.25 -2.04 -9.31
C LEU A 17 8.73 -3.46 -9.63
N ASP A 18 9.96 -3.82 -9.27
CA ASP A 18 10.53 -5.15 -9.53
C ASP A 18 9.73 -6.27 -8.84
N LEU A 19 9.39 -6.08 -7.56
CA LEU A 19 8.61 -7.05 -6.81
C LEU A 19 7.18 -7.17 -7.36
N ALA A 20 6.53 -6.04 -7.64
CA ALA A 20 5.18 -6.02 -8.18
C ALA A 20 5.10 -6.71 -9.55
N ALA A 21 6.11 -6.52 -10.40
CA ALA A 21 6.21 -7.21 -11.68
C ALA A 21 6.30 -8.73 -11.50
N LYS A 22 7.11 -9.21 -10.56
CA LYS A 22 7.23 -10.64 -10.23
C LYS A 22 5.93 -11.22 -9.67
N ILE A 23 5.21 -10.47 -8.83
CA ILE A 23 3.90 -10.86 -8.32
C ILE A 23 2.89 -10.98 -9.47
N ALA A 24 2.85 -10.00 -10.37
CA ALA A 24 1.96 -10.00 -11.53
C ALA A 24 2.27 -11.17 -12.49
N GLU A 25 3.56 -11.43 -12.75
CA GLU A 25 4.03 -12.58 -13.53
C GLU A 25 3.60 -13.90 -12.89
N GLY A 26 3.78 -14.05 -11.57
CA GLY A 26 3.35 -15.24 -10.83
C GLY A 26 1.85 -15.50 -10.88
N LEU A 27 1.04 -14.45 -11.10
CA LEU A 27 -0.41 -14.52 -11.28
C LEU A 27 -0.84 -14.60 -12.75
N GLY A 28 0.10 -14.52 -13.70
CA GLY A 28 -0.18 -14.54 -15.14
C GLY A 28 -0.96 -13.33 -15.63
N ILE A 29 -0.80 -12.17 -15.01
CA ILE A 29 -1.44 -10.91 -15.41
C ILE A 29 -0.41 -9.82 -15.69
N ASN A 30 -0.82 -8.81 -16.46
CA ASN A 30 0.00 -7.63 -16.67
C ASN A 30 -0.11 -6.68 -15.48
N LEU A 31 1.01 -6.05 -15.13
CA LEU A 31 1.01 -4.92 -14.20
C LEU A 31 0.24 -3.76 -14.83
N GLY A 32 -0.63 -3.11 -14.05
CA GLY A 32 -1.39 -1.96 -14.51
C GLY A 32 -0.51 -0.73 -14.70
N ASP A 33 -0.91 0.15 -15.62
CA ASP A 33 -0.18 1.39 -15.91
C ASP A 33 -0.66 2.52 -14.96
N MET A 34 0.26 2.95 -14.10
CA MET A 34 0.11 4.06 -13.18
C MET A 34 1.34 4.96 -13.32
N GLN A 35 1.14 6.27 -13.21
CA GLN A 35 2.20 7.26 -13.35
C GLN A 35 2.33 8.08 -12.07
N VAL A 36 3.57 8.46 -11.78
CA VAL A 36 3.92 9.41 -10.73
C VAL A 36 4.55 10.62 -11.40
N GLU A 37 3.87 11.76 -11.38
CA GLU A 37 4.32 13.00 -12.01
C GLU A 37 4.82 13.97 -10.94
N HIS A 38 6.08 14.39 -11.06
CA HIS A 38 6.73 15.28 -10.09
C HIS A 38 6.63 16.73 -10.55
N PHE A 39 6.30 17.61 -9.61
CA PHE A 39 6.27 19.06 -9.80
C PHE A 39 7.61 19.69 -9.43
N ALA A 40 7.80 20.96 -9.83
CA ALA A 40 9.07 21.67 -9.66
C ALA A 40 9.45 21.95 -8.19
N ASP A 41 8.49 21.92 -7.27
CA ASP A 41 8.67 22.13 -5.83
C ASP A 41 8.95 20.85 -5.03
N GLY A 42 8.94 19.69 -5.70
CA GLY A 42 9.18 18.38 -5.09
C GLY A 42 7.91 17.66 -4.66
N GLU A 43 6.72 18.26 -4.79
CA GLU A 43 5.47 17.52 -4.70
C GLU A 43 5.31 16.59 -5.91
N PHE A 44 4.41 15.62 -5.80
CA PHE A 44 4.08 14.74 -6.91
C PHE A 44 2.62 14.31 -6.86
N SER A 45 2.12 13.91 -8.02
CA SER A 45 0.76 13.38 -8.20
C SER A 45 0.81 11.96 -8.73
N VAL A 46 -0.25 11.20 -8.45
CA VAL A 46 -0.40 9.82 -8.91
C VAL A 46 -1.70 9.68 -9.68
N TYR A 47 -1.66 9.01 -10.83
CA TYR A 47 -2.86 8.70 -11.60
C TYR A 47 -2.76 7.35 -12.32
N TYR A 48 -3.92 6.72 -12.50
CA TYR A 48 -4.09 5.48 -13.27
C TYR A 48 -4.39 5.81 -14.73
N LYS A 49 -3.73 5.16 -15.69
CA LYS A 49 -4.03 5.40 -17.12
C LYS A 49 -5.29 4.68 -17.60
N ASP A 50 -5.56 3.51 -17.03
CA ASP A 50 -6.72 2.71 -17.36
C ASP A 50 -7.81 2.83 -16.29
N SER A 51 -9.06 2.59 -16.69
CA SER A 51 -10.17 2.52 -15.75
C SER A 51 -9.97 1.36 -14.76
N ILE A 52 -10.08 1.71 -13.47
CA ILE A 52 -10.08 0.79 -12.33
C ILE A 52 -11.42 0.72 -11.61
N ARG A 53 -12.47 1.32 -12.18
CA ARG A 53 -13.81 1.33 -11.60
C ARG A 53 -14.30 -0.11 -11.39
N GLY A 54 -14.72 -0.42 -10.17
CA GLY A 54 -15.25 -1.72 -9.79
C GLY A 54 -14.22 -2.85 -9.72
N LYS A 55 -12.93 -2.57 -9.93
CA LYS A 55 -11.86 -3.58 -9.81
C LYS A 55 -11.40 -3.75 -8.37
N ASP A 56 -10.83 -4.92 -8.10
CA ASP A 56 -10.06 -5.20 -6.90
C ASP A 56 -8.61 -4.80 -7.14
N VAL A 57 -8.20 -3.72 -6.50
CA VAL A 57 -6.91 -3.06 -6.73
C VAL A 57 -5.93 -3.46 -5.63
N PHE A 58 -4.79 -4.01 -6.04
CA PHE A 58 -3.67 -4.36 -5.16
C PHE A 58 -2.52 -3.40 -5.44
N LEU A 59 -2.14 -2.63 -4.41
CA LEU A 59 -1.11 -1.60 -4.48
C LEU A 59 0.15 -2.10 -3.78
N VAL A 60 1.16 -2.45 -4.55
CA VAL A 60 2.43 -2.98 -4.04
C VAL A 60 3.40 -1.82 -3.84
N GLN A 61 3.67 -1.49 -2.58
CA GLN A 61 4.63 -0.43 -2.22
C GLN A 61 5.19 -0.66 -0.82
N SER A 62 6.51 -0.82 -0.75
CA SER A 62 7.24 -0.78 0.52
C SER A 62 7.41 0.65 1.02
N THR A 63 7.45 0.83 2.33
CA THR A 63 7.51 2.15 2.99
C THR A 63 8.81 2.38 3.74
N TYR A 64 9.93 1.84 3.22
CA TYR A 64 11.26 2.20 3.71
C TYR A 64 11.57 3.66 3.33
N PRO A 65 12.50 4.34 4.06
CA PRO A 65 12.81 5.74 3.79
C PRO A 65 13.19 6.03 2.33
N SER A 66 12.80 7.18 1.76
CA SER A 66 12.21 8.37 2.40
C SER A 66 10.71 8.24 2.74
N SER A 67 10.15 9.29 3.37
CA SER A 67 8.70 9.40 3.60
C SER A 67 7.86 9.47 2.33
N ASP A 68 8.48 9.74 1.19
CA ASP A 68 7.78 9.90 -0.09
C ASP A 68 7.16 8.58 -0.53
N ASN A 69 7.79 7.44 -0.23
CA ASN A 69 7.21 6.12 -0.49
C ASN A 69 5.86 5.92 0.20
N LEU A 70 5.73 6.43 1.44
CA LEU A 70 4.47 6.40 2.17
C LEU A 70 3.48 7.40 1.56
N MET A 71 3.91 8.62 1.24
CA MET A 71 3.03 9.62 0.64
C MET A 71 2.50 9.17 -0.72
N GLU A 72 3.35 8.54 -1.53
CA GLU A 72 2.97 7.92 -2.80
C GLU A 72 1.92 6.84 -2.61
N LEU A 73 2.12 5.91 -1.66
CA LEU A 73 1.11 4.91 -1.36
C LEU A 73 -0.24 5.53 -0.94
N LEU A 74 -0.21 6.59 -0.11
CA LEU A 74 -1.42 7.28 0.31
C LEU A 74 -2.15 7.92 -0.89
N LEU A 75 -1.41 8.55 -1.81
CA LEU A 75 -1.96 9.12 -3.04
C LEU A 75 -2.49 8.04 -3.99
N MET A 76 -1.81 6.90 -4.12
CA MET A 76 -2.28 5.74 -4.88
C MET A 76 -3.63 5.25 -4.36
N ILE A 77 -3.77 5.10 -3.03
CA ILE A 77 -4.99 4.66 -2.37
C ILE A 77 -6.12 5.67 -2.57
N ASP A 78 -5.87 6.95 -2.32
CA ASP A 78 -6.88 8.01 -2.48
C ASP A 78 -7.36 8.11 -3.94
N ALA A 79 -6.44 8.06 -4.91
CA ALA A 79 -6.78 8.03 -6.33
C ALA A 79 -7.63 6.80 -6.69
N ALA A 80 -7.33 5.62 -6.15
CA ALA A 80 -8.12 4.40 -6.41
C ALA A 80 -9.53 4.51 -5.84
N LYS A 81 -9.66 5.03 -4.62
CA LYS A 81 -10.94 5.26 -3.95
C LYS A 81 -11.81 6.23 -4.76
N ARG A 82 -11.24 7.36 -5.20
CA ARG A 82 -11.96 8.35 -6.03
C ARG A 82 -12.31 7.82 -7.41
N ALA A 83 -11.48 6.96 -7.98
CA ALA A 83 -11.77 6.23 -9.22
C ALA A 83 -12.81 5.12 -9.07
N SER A 84 -13.42 4.96 -7.88
CA SER A 84 -14.45 3.98 -7.58
C SER A 84 -13.97 2.52 -7.73
N ALA A 85 -12.73 2.24 -7.31
CA ALA A 85 -12.30 0.85 -7.10
C ALA A 85 -13.25 0.17 -6.11
N HIS A 86 -13.55 -1.11 -6.33
CA HIS A 86 -14.42 -1.89 -5.44
C HIS A 86 -13.68 -2.23 -4.14
N TYR A 87 -12.39 -2.54 -4.27
CA TYR A 87 -11.56 -3.02 -3.18
C TYR A 87 -10.14 -2.47 -3.34
N ILE A 88 -9.50 -2.10 -2.22
CA ILE A 88 -8.13 -1.56 -2.24
C ILE A 88 -7.29 -2.28 -1.18
N ALA A 89 -6.42 -3.18 -1.63
CA ALA A 89 -5.43 -3.84 -0.77
C ALA A 89 -4.08 -3.13 -0.88
N ALA A 90 -3.54 -2.69 0.26
CA ALA A 90 -2.15 -2.25 0.32
C ALA A 90 -1.27 -3.47 0.60
N VAL A 91 -0.33 -3.75 -0.30
CA VAL A 91 0.68 -4.79 -0.17
C VAL A 91 2.00 -4.09 0.19
N ILE A 92 2.38 -4.16 1.46
CA ILE A 92 3.52 -3.44 2.04
C ILE A 92 4.54 -4.45 2.57
N PRO A 93 5.47 -4.95 1.72
CA PRO A 93 6.47 -5.94 2.14
C PRO A 93 7.34 -5.45 3.30
N TYR A 94 7.81 -4.19 3.24
CA TYR A 94 8.47 -3.53 4.35
C TYR A 94 7.57 -2.44 4.93
N PHE A 95 7.10 -2.64 6.17
CA PHE A 95 6.29 -1.67 6.90
C PHE A 95 7.17 -0.68 7.68
N GLY A 96 7.30 0.55 7.15
CA GLY A 96 8.04 1.64 7.76
C GLY A 96 7.47 2.04 9.12
N TRP A 97 8.31 2.70 9.94
CA TRP A 97 7.98 3.13 11.31
C TRP A 97 7.53 2.02 12.27
N ALA A 98 7.58 0.74 11.88
CA ALA A 98 7.21 -0.41 12.74
C ALA A 98 7.96 -0.46 14.08
N ARG A 99 9.17 0.11 14.14
CA ARG A 99 9.96 0.22 15.39
C ARG A 99 9.41 1.23 16.41
N GLN A 100 8.46 2.08 16.01
CA GLN A 100 7.76 3.03 16.88
C GLN A 100 6.34 2.53 17.14
N ASP A 101 6.23 1.36 17.77
CA ASP A 101 4.99 0.63 18.06
C ASP A 101 4.42 0.90 19.46
N ARG A 102 5.16 1.58 20.33
CA ARG A 102 4.72 1.92 21.69
C ARG A 102 5.35 3.21 22.18
N LYS A 103 4.82 3.73 23.29
CA LYS A 103 5.47 4.81 24.03
C LYS A 103 6.59 4.24 24.90
N ASP A 104 7.82 4.35 24.43
CA ASP A 104 9.03 3.98 25.19
C ASP A 104 9.42 5.05 26.23
N LYS A 105 8.99 6.30 26.03
CA LYS A 105 9.21 7.43 26.93
C LYS A 105 8.04 8.43 26.91
N PRO A 106 7.96 9.37 27.86
CA PRO A 106 6.91 10.39 27.87
C PRO A 106 6.94 11.26 26.59
N ARG A 107 5.76 11.60 26.07
CA ARG A 107 5.56 12.55 24.95
C ARG A 107 6.17 12.14 23.60
N VAL A 108 6.11 10.85 23.25
CA VAL A 108 6.47 10.35 21.91
C VAL A 108 5.26 9.95 21.08
N SER A 109 5.45 9.93 19.77
CA SER A 109 4.53 9.32 18.80
C SER A 109 4.54 7.80 18.90
N ILE A 110 3.41 7.18 18.50
CA ILE A 110 3.35 5.77 18.11
C ILE A 110 3.30 5.77 16.58
N GLY A 111 4.46 5.81 15.94
CA GLY A 111 4.60 5.97 14.49
C GLY A 111 3.83 4.90 13.71
N ALA A 112 3.97 3.63 14.08
CA ALA A 112 3.26 2.54 13.40
C ALA A 112 1.73 2.69 13.47
N LYS A 113 1.19 3.18 14.60
CA LYS A 113 -0.24 3.47 14.74
C LYS A 113 -0.67 4.64 13.86
N LEU A 114 0.13 5.70 13.79
CA LEU A 114 -0.14 6.83 12.90
C LEU A 114 -0.18 6.38 11.42
N ILE A 115 0.75 5.54 10.99
CA ILE A 115 0.74 4.98 9.62
C ILE A 115 -0.55 4.18 9.38
N ALA A 116 -0.94 3.33 10.33
CA ALA A 116 -2.17 2.55 10.22
C ALA A 116 -3.42 3.43 10.09
N ASP A 117 -3.49 4.53 10.85
CA ASP A 117 -4.59 5.48 10.79
C ASP A 117 -4.62 6.23 9.45
N MET A 118 -3.47 6.68 8.94
CA MET A 118 -3.39 7.36 7.64
C MET A 118 -3.83 6.45 6.49
N LEU A 119 -3.35 5.19 6.45
CA LEU A 119 -3.78 4.21 5.44
C LEU A 119 -5.28 3.94 5.52
N SER A 120 -5.82 3.82 6.73
CA SER A 120 -7.26 3.61 6.97
C SER A 120 -8.09 4.79 6.47
N VAL A 121 -7.67 6.03 6.75
CA VAL A 121 -8.36 7.24 6.30
C VAL A 121 -8.27 7.40 4.78
N ALA A 122 -7.10 7.16 4.18
CA ALA A 122 -6.92 7.15 2.73
C ALA A 122 -7.92 6.20 2.06
N GLY A 123 -8.18 5.05 2.69
CA GLY A 123 -9.28 4.15 2.33
C GLY A 123 -8.84 2.75 1.94
N VAL A 124 -7.74 2.27 2.53
CA VAL A 124 -7.35 0.86 2.39
C VAL A 124 -8.47 -0.04 2.94
N THR A 125 -8.76 -1.13 2.24
CA THR A 125 -9.75 -2.15 2.65
C THR A 125 -9.10 -3.36 3.32
N ARG A 126 -7.80 -3.61 3.05
CA ARG A 126 -6.99 -4.67 3.66
C ARG A 126 -5.50 -4.35 3.56
N LEU A 127 -4.74 -4.75 4.57
CA LEU A 127 -3.29 -4.72 4.53
C LEU A 127 -2.75 -6.13 4.31
N ILE A 128 -1.74 -6.27 3.45
CA ILE A 128 -0.89 -7.45 3.34
C ILE A 128 0.54 -7.00 3.61
N THR A 129 1.23 -7.62 4.55
CA THR A 129 2.57 -7.19 4.96
C THR A 129 3.42 -8.38 5.42
N MET A 130 4.73 -8.15 5.61
CA MET A 130 5.69 -9.19 5.99
C MET A 130 6.50 -8.77 7.20
N ASP A 131 6.80 -9.73 8.07
CA ASP A 131 7.77 -9.64 9.17
C ASP A 131 7.71 -8.31 9.95
N LEU A 132 6.53 -7.99 10.48
CA LEU A 132 6.32 -6.82 11.33
C LEU A 132 7.26 -6.87 12.53
N HIS A 133 7.81 -5.70 12.89
CA HIS A 133 8.70 -5.58 14.05
C HIS A 133 8.06 -6.12 15.36
N ALA A 134 6.74 -5.95 15.48
CA ALA A 134 5.94 -6.49 16.57
C ALA A 134 4.59 -6.96 16.01
N ASP A 135 4.18 -8.19 16.35
CA ASP A 135 2.93 -8.79 15.87
C ASP A 135 1.69 -7.96 16.24
N GLN A 136 1.73 -7.24 17.36
CA GLN A 136 0.62 -6.41 17.85
C GLN A 136 0.27 -5.24 16.92
N ILE A 137 1.17 -4.87 16.00
CA ILE A 137 0.89 -3.85 14.97
C ILE A 137 -0.33 -4.24 14.12
N GLN A 138 -0.61 -5.54 13.95
CA GLN A 138 -1.84 -6.01 13.30
C GLN A 138 -3.10 -5.41 13.96
N GLY A 139 -3.10 -5.29 15.29
CA GLY A 139 -4.19 -4.71 16.07
C GLY A 139 -4.31 -3.17 15.97
N PHE A 140 -3.39 -2.49 15.26
CA PHE A 140 -3.52 -1.05 14.99
C PHE A 140 -4.50 -0.76 13.86
N PHE A 141 -4.78 -1.74 13.02
CA PHE A 141 -5.70 -1.62 11.89
C PHE A 141 -7.11 -2.05 12.29
N ASN A 142 -8.10 -1.32 11.76
CA ASN A 142 -9.52 -1.70 11.85
C ASN A 142 -10.00 -2.43 10.58
N VAL A 143 -9.07 -2.82 9.72
CA VAL A 143 -9.28 -3.61 8.51
C VAL A 143 -8.54 -4.93 8.64
N PRO A 144 -8.91 -5.98 7.89
CA PRO A 144 -8.15 -7.22 7.86
C PRO A 144 -6.67 -6.98 7.52
N VAL A 145 -5.78 -7.67 8.25
CA VAL A 145 -4.34 -7.68 8.03
C VAL A 145 -3.88 -9.11 7.80
N ASP A 146 -3.27 -9.36 6.65
CA ASP A 146 -2.55 -10.61 6.38
C ASP A 146 -1.07 -10.39 6.67
N HIS A 147 -0.59 -10.97 7.77
CA HIS A 147 0.81 -10.91 8.18
C HIS A 147 1.52 -12.19 7.74
N LEU A 148 2.43 -12.07 6.77
CA LEU A 148 3.19 -13.17 6.21
C LEU A 148 4.55 -13.29 6.91
N TYR A 149 5.04 -14.53 7.00
CA TYR A 149 6.32 -14.89 7.63
C TYR A 149 7.27 -15.47 6.59
N ALA A 150 8.56 -15.12 6.69
CA ALA A 150 9.63 -15.67 5.85
C ALA A 150 10.26 -16.96 6.40
#